data_AF-A0ABD5ZE09-F1
#
_entry.id   AF-A0ABD5ZE09-F1
#
_cell.length_a   1.000
_cell.length_b   1.000
_cell.length_c   1.000
_cell.angle_alpha   90.00
_cell.angle_beta   90.00
_cell.angle_gamma   90.00
#
_symmetry.space_group_name_H-M   'P 1'
#
loop_
_entity.id
_entity.type
_entity.pdbx_description
1 polymer ?
#
loop_
_entity_poly.entity_id
_entity_poly.type
_entity_poly.pdbx_seq_one_letter_code
_entity_poly.pdbx_strand_id
1 'polypeptide(L)'
;MISRRTRARAEFAVALFSAVVIRYSRRKLRDHEGGRGPLPPLSNGSVALGAVWQGVRLWSYDRDIWGFRTSRSRRFLFALFIFGARRALFSRSESFRSSFGFGRVVGTIGYRFWYGVMRPLPGTED
;
A
#
# COMPACT_ATOMS: atom_id res chain seq x y z
N MET A 1 -5.73 -24.32 2.02
CA MET A 1 -5.25 -23.26 1.10
C MET A 1 -6.22 -22.08 1.20
N ILE A 2 -5.75 -20.87 1.49
CA ILE A 2 -6.64 -19.69 1.57
C ILE A 2 -6.99 -19.23 0.15
N SER A 3 -8.28 -19.10 -0.17
CA SER A 3 -8.72 -18.56 -1.47
C SER A 3 -8.12 -17.17 -1.69
N ARG A 4 -7.73 -16.87 -2.93
CA ARG A 4 -7.21 -15.54 -3.31
C ARG A 4 -8.18 -14.43 -2.94
N ARG A 5 -9.48 -14.70 -3.03
CA ARG A 5 -10.53 -13.74 -2.66
C ARG A 5 -10.54 -13.47 -1.16
N THR A 6 -10.34 -14.49 -0.33
CA THR A 6 -10.22 -14.34 1.12
C THR A 6 -8.99 -13.51 1.48
N ARG A 7 -7.86 -13.75 0.82
CA ARG A 7 -6.65 -12.93 1.00
C ARG A 7 -6.87 -11.47 0.58
N ALA A 8 -7.50 -11.23 -0.56
CA ALA A 8 -7.80 -9.87 -1.03
C ALA A 8 -8.71 -9.11 -0.06
N ARG A 9 -9.72 -9.77 0.51
CA ARG A 9 -10.60 -9.20 1.54
C ARG A 9 -9.86 -8.92 2.84
N ALA A 10 -8.97 -9.81 3.28
CA ALA A 10 -8.12 -9.58 4.45
C ALA A 10 -7.18 -8.39 4.24
N GLU A 11 -6.54 -8.28 3.07
CA GLU A 11 -5.70 -7.14 2.71
C GLU A 11 -6.50 -5.83 2.68
N PHE A 12 -7.75 -5.86 2.20
CA PHE A 12 -8.67 -4.72 2.26
C PHE A 12 -9.01 -4.32 3.70
N ALA A 13 -9.39 -5.29 4.55
CA ALA A 13 -9.73 -5.03 5.95
C ALA A 13 -8.54 -4.45 6.74
N VAL A 14 -7.34 -5.01 6.56
CA VAL A 14 -6.11 -4.50 7.17
C VAL A 14 -5.79 -3.09 6.67
N ALA A 15 -6.01 -2.79 5.38
CA ALA A 15 -5.79 -1.46 4.85
C ALA A 15 -6.79 -0.44 5.41
N LEU A 16 -8.07 -0.79 5.53
CA LEU A 16 -9.07 0.06 6.19
C LEU A 16 -8.71 0.32 7.65
N PHE A 17 -8.37 -0.73 8.40
CA PHE A 17 -7.93 -0.60 9.79
C PHE A 17 -6.72 0.33 9.91
N SER A 18 -5.73 0.15 9.03
CA SER A 18 -4.54 1.02 8.99
C SER A 18 -4.89 2.47 8.71
N ALA A 19 -5.83 2.74 7.79
CA ALA A 19 -6.30 4.10 7.50
C ALA A 19 -6.99 4.74 8.71
N VAL A 20 -7.82 3.98 9.43
CA VAL A 20 -8.48 4.43 10.66
C VAL A 20 -7.45 4.75 11.75
N VAL A 21 -6.48 3.87 11.96
CA VAL A 21 -5.39 4.08 12.94
C VAL A 21 -4.57 5.32 12.60
N ILE A 22 -4.20 5.53 11.33
CA ILE A 22 -3.45 6.71 10.88
C ILE A 22 -4.27 7.99 11.10
N ARG A 23 -5.58 7.97 10.80
CA ARG A 23 -6.47 9.11 11.03
C ARG A 23 -6.61 9.42 12.52
N TYR A 24 -6.81 8.39 13.34
CA TYR A 24 -6.97 8.52 14.78
C TYR A 24 -5.69 9.05 15.43
N SER A 25 -4.52 8.48 15.10
CA SER A 25 -3.24 8.93 15.64
C SER A 25 -2.94 10.37 15.26
N ARG A 26 -3.17 10.76 14.00
CA ARG A 26 -3.01 12.16 13.56
C ARG A 26 -3.95 13.13 14.27
N ARG A 27 -5.19 12.72 14.54
CA ARG A 27 -6.14 13.54 15.32
C ARG A 27 -5.67 13.71 16.76
N LYS A 28 -5.34 12.60 17.43
CA LYS A 28 -4.89 12.62 18.82
C LYS A 28 -3.58 13.40 19.02
N LEU A 29 -2.65 13.26 18.09
CA LEU A 29 -1.39 14.01 18.12
C LEU A 29 -1.62 15.50 17.95
N ARG A 30 -2.52 15.90 17.03
CA ARG A 30 -2.93 17.30 16.84
C ARG A 30 -3.60 17.88 18.09
N ASP A 31 -4.36 17.07 18.83
CA ASP A 31 -4.99 17.47 20.10
C ASP A 31 -3.99 17.54 21.28
N HIS A 32 -2.80 16.95 21.16
CA HIS A 32 -1.74 16.93 22.19
C HIS A 32 -0.53 17.82 21.83
N GLU A 33 -0.63 18.69 20.82
CA GLU A 33 0.42 19.62 20.35
C GLU A 33 0.76 20.76 21.35
N GLY A 34 0.60 20.52 22.65
CA GLY A 34 1.14 21.40 23.70
C GLY A 34 2.65 21.26 23.92
N GLY A 35 3.38 20.38 23.21
CA GLY A 35 4.82 20.16 23.52
C GLY A 35 5.74 19.55 22.46
N ARG A 36 5.26 19.12 21.28
CA ARG A 36 6.12 18.74 20.15
C ARG A 36 5.53 19.36 18.89
N GLY A 37 6.36 20.06 18.11
CA GLY A 37 5.93 20.89 17.00
C GLY A 37 5.02 20.20 15.97
N PRO A 38 4.37 20.98 15.09
CA PRO A 38 3.27 20.51 14.25
C PRO A 38 3.64 19.31 13.38
N LEU A 39 2.75 18.32 13.33
CA LEU A 39 2.90 17.16 12.45
C LEU A 39 3.12 17.59 10.99
N PRO A 40 4.06 16.98 10.24
CA PRO A 40 4.27 17.35 8.85
C PRO A 40 3.00 17.12 8.02
N PRO A 41 2.55 18.12 7.24
CA PRO A 41 1.36 18.00 6.42
C PRO A 41 1.54 16.90 5.38
N LEU A 42 0.45 16.21 5.03
CA LEU A 42 0.49 15.22 3.96
C LEU A 42 0.65 15.95 2.64
N SER A 43 1.69 15.57 1.88
CA SER A 43 1.86 16.05 0.51
C SER A 43 0.92 15.27 -0.39
N ASN A 44 -0.08 15.94 -0.98
CA ASN A 44 -1.03 15.33 -1.91
C ASN A 44 -0.32 14.58 -3.05
N GLY A 45 0.76 15.15 -3.60
CA GLY A 45 1.55 14.51 -4.64
C GLY A 45 2.23 13.21 -4.17
N SER A 46 2.76 13.20 -2.95
CA SER A 46 3.40 12.00 -2.37
C SER A 46 2.38 10.91 -2.04
N VAL A 47 1.18 11.30 -1.61
CA VAL A 47 0.04 10.38 -1.41
C VAL A 47 -0.38 9.78 -2.75
N ALA A 48 -0.57 10.59 -3.79
CA ALA A 48 -0.95 10.13 -5.12
C ALA A 48 0.09 9.15 -5.70
N LEU A 49 1.38 9.48 -5.61
CA LEU A 49 2.47 8.60 -6.02
C LEU A 49 2.44 7.25 -5.26
N GLY A 50 2.22 7.28 -3.94
CA GLY A 50 2.08 6.06 -3.15
C GLY A 50 0.88 5.22 -3.58
N ALA A 51 -0.25 5.84 -3.88
CA ALA A 51 -1.46 5.15 -4.32
C ALA A 51 -1.27 4.49 -5.69
N VAL A 52 -0.75 5.23 -6.67
CA VAL A 52 -0.45 4.71 -8.01
C VAL A 52 0.56 3.58 -7.94
N TRP A 53 1.68 3.77 -7.23
CA TRP A 53 2.71 2.75 -7.04
C TRP A 53 2.14 1.44 -6.50
N GLN A 54 1.29 1.54 -5.46
CA GLN A 54 0.69 0.36 -4.86
C GLN A 54 -0.34 -0.28 -5.80
N GLY A 55 -1.15 0.51 -6.50
CA GLY A 55 -2.11 0.02 -7.47
C GLY A 55 -1.43 -0.78 -8.59
N VAL A 56 -0.38 -0.24 -9.19
CA VAL A 56 0.44 -0.93 -10.20
C VAL A 56 1.03 -2.20 -9.61
N ARG A 57 1.59 -2.17 -8.40
CA ARG A 57 2.14 -3.36 -7.75
C ARG A 57 1.11 -4.47 -7.59
N LEU A 58 -0.10 -4.14 -7.13
CA LEU A 58 -1.18 -5.12 -6.95
C LEU A 58 -1.69 -5.63 -8.31
N TRP A 59 -1.81 -4.74 -9.29
CA TRP A 59 -2.18 -5.09 -10.66
C TRP A 59 -1.21 -6.08 -11.30
N SER A 60 0.11 -5.82 -11.20
CA SER A 60 1.13 -6.73 -11.70
C SER A 60 1.15 -8.06 -10.96
N TYR A 61 0.93 -8.03 -9.64
CA TYR A 61 0.91 -9.24 -8.82
C TYR A 61 -0.29 -10.13 -9.12
N ASP A 62 -1.50 -9.56 -9.20
CA ASP A 62 -2.72 -10.34 -9.40
C ASP A 62 -2.78 -10.93 -10.81
N ARG A 63 -2.36 -10.18 -11.84
CA ARG A 63 -2.25 -10.66 -13.23
C ARG A 63 -1.07 -11.61 -13.49
N ASP A 64 -0.23 -11.88 -12.48
CA ASP A 64 1.02 -12.64 -12.59
C ASP A 64 1.91 -12.17 -13.75
N ILE A 65 1.99 -10.86 -13.95
CA ILE A 65 2.81 -10.27 -15.00
C ILE A 65 4.26 -10.62 -14.68
N TRP A 66 4.91 -11.36 -15.60
CA TRP A 66 6.27 -11.92 -15.49
C TRP A 66 6.44 -13.17 -14.62
N GLY A 67 5.37 -13.82 -14.17
CA GLY A 67 5.47 -15.09 -13.42
C GLY A 67 6.08 -14.91 -12.02
N PHE A 68 5.90 -13.73 -11.41
CA PHE A 68 6.37 -13.46 -10.05
C PHE A 68 5.63 -14.30 -8.99
N ARG A 69 4.41 -14.76 -9.28
CA ARG A 69 3.65 -15.64 -8.40
C ARG A 69 4.11 -17.09 -8.55
N THR A 70 4.44 -17.51 -9.76
CA THR A 70 4.76 -18.89 -10.14
C THR A 70 6.23 -19.26 -9.91
N SER A 71 7.17 -18.31 -10.05
CA SER A 71 8.60 -18.57 -9.84
C SER A 71 9.12 -17.96 -8.53
N ARG A 72 9.65 -18.80 -7.63
CA ARG A 72 10.27 -18.37 -6.36
C ARG A 72 11.45 -17.42 -6.57
N SER A 73 12.27 -17.62 -7.61
CA SER A 73 13.41 -16.75 -7.90
C SER A 73 12.96 -15.37 -8.37
N ARG A 74 11.97 -15.30 -9.26
CA ARG A 74 11.39 -14.03 -9.73
C ARG A 74 10.70 -13.28 -8.58
N ARG A 75 10.01 -14.00 -7.68
CA ARG A 75 9.42 -13.42 -6.47
C ARG A 75 10.48 -12.77 -5.57
N PHE A 76 11.62 -13.44 -5.38
CA PHE A 76 12.72 -12.90 -4.58
C PHE A 76 13.35 -11.67 -5.23
N LEU A 77 13.64 -11.72 -6.53
CA LEU A 77 14.17 -10.57 -7.29
C LEU A 77 13.21 -9.38 -7.25
N PHE A 78 11.91 -9.61 -7.38
CA PHE A 78 10.91 -8.55 -7.27
C PHE A 78 10.85 -7.96 -5.85
N ALA A 79 10.94 -8.79 -4.82
CA ALA A 79 11.02 -8.31 -3.43
C ALA A 79 12.29 -7.46 -3.21
N LEU A 80 13.43 -7.88 -3.75
CA LEU A 80 14.69 -7.15 -3.69
C LEU A 80 14.59 -5.81 -4.42
N PHE A 81 14.00 -5.79 -5.62
CA PHE A 81 13.75 -4.58 -6.39
C PHE A 81 12.83 -3.60 -5.64
N ILE A 82 11.73 -4.09 -5.06
CA ILE A 82 10.83 -3.27 -4.23
C ILE A 82 11.57 -2.69 -3.02
N PHE A 83 12.44 -3.48 -2.40
CA PHE A 83 13.25 -3.03 -1.26
C PHE A 83 14.26 -1.95 -1.67
N GLY A 84 14.97 -2.15 -2.77
CA GLY A 84 15.90 -1.18 -3.35
C GLY A 84 15.20 0.12 -3.78
N ALA A 85 14.07 0.02 -4.49
CA ALA A 85 13.26 1.16 -4.89
C ALA A 85 12.75 1.95 -3.68
N ARG A 86 12.32 1.25 -2.61
CA ARG A 86 11.97 1.89 -1.33
C ARG A 86 13.17 2.59 -0.71
N ARG A 87 14.34 1.95 -0.66
CA ARG A 87 15.57 2.55 -0.12
C ARG A 87 15.93 3.83 -0.85
N ALA A 88 15.86 3.83 -2.18
CA ALA A 88 16.15 4.99 -3.02
C ALA A 88 15.10 6.10 -2.85
N LEU A 89 13.81 5.77 -2.87
CA LEU A 89 12.71 6.73 -2.68
C LEU A 89 12.67 7.33 -1.26
N PHE A 90 13.07 6.55 -0.24
CA PHE A 90 13.06 6.95 1.17
C PHE A 90 14.34 7.64 1.65
N SER A 91 15.25 8.00 0.74
CA SER A 91 16.28 9.02 0.98
C SER A 91 15.67 10.43 1.16
N ARG A 92 14.37 10.59 0.90
CA ARG A 92 13.61 11.85 1.08
C ARG A 92 13.15 12.08 2.52
N SER A 93 12.69 13.30 2.78
CA SER A 93 12.15 13.79 4.06
C SER A 93 11.11 12.86 4.72
N GLU A 94 11.00 12.94 6.04
CA GLU A 94 10.03 12.17 6.85
C GLU A 94 8.57 12.42 6.43
N SER A 95 8.28 13.64 5.95
CA SER A 95 6.98 14.03 5.37
C SER A 95 6.65 13.25 4.10
N PHE A 96 7.63 13.02 3.22
CA PHE A 96 7.47 12.22 2.01
C PHE A 96 7.19 10.76 2.37
N ARG A 97 7.93 10.19 3.32
CA ARG A 97 7.77 8.80 3.75
C ARG A 97 6.39 8.53 4.33
N SER A 98 5.91 9.42 5.20
CA SER A 98 4.59 9.32 5.81
C SER A 98 3.48 9.47 4.76
N SER A 99 3.61 10.44 3.85
CA SER A 99 2.63 10.69 2.80
C SER A 99 2.57 9.54 1.79
N PHE A 100 3.73 9.03 1.35
CA PHE A 100 3.82 7.89 0.46
C PHE A 100 3.26 6.62 1.10
N GLY A 101 3.56 6.38 2.39
CA GLY A 101 3.00 5.26 3.15
C GLY A 101 1.48 5.30 3.19
N PHE A 102 0.91 6.46 3.52
CA PHE A 102 -0.55 6.67 3.50
C PHE A 102 -1.14 6.48 2.11
N GLY A 103 -0.49 7.02 1.08
CA GLY A 103 -0.86 6.80 -0.31
C GLY A 103 -0.97 5.33 -0.67
N ARG A 104 -0.02 4.49 -0.24
CA ARG A 104 -0.08 3.05 -0.48
C ARG A 104 -1.26 2.37 0.22
N VAL A 105 -1.67 2.84 1.40
CA VAL A 105 -2.91 2.36 2.04
C VAL A 105 -4.12 2.71 1.17
N VAL A 106 -4.22 3.96 0.71
CA VAL A 106 -5.31 4.42 -0.19
C VAL A 106 -5.35 3.58 -1.47
N GLY A 107 -4.20 3.37 -2.12
CA GLY A 107 -4.10 2.54 -3.31
C GLY A 107 -4.51 1.08 -3.07
N THR A 108 -4.21 0.53 -1.89
CA THR A 108 -4.63 -0.84 -1.51
C THR A 108 -6.14 -0.90 -1.31
N ILE A 109 -6.74 0.07 -0.61
CA ILE A 109 -8.18 0.17 -0.40
C ILE A 109 -8.89 0.24 -1.75
N GLY A 110 -8.51 1.20 -2.60
CA GLY A 110 -9.13 1.40 -3.91
C GLY A 110 -9.01 0.16 -4.80
N TYR A 111 -7.80 -0.40 -4.91
CA TYR A 111 -7.58 -1.57 -5.75
C TYR A 111 -8.32 -2.81 -5.24
N ARG A 112 -8.28 -3.12 -3.94
CA ARG A 112 -8.91 -4.33 -3.38
C ARG A 112 -10.43 -4.21 -3.27
N PHE A 113 -10.94 -3.00 -3.07
CA PHE A 113 -12.37 -2.73 -3.17
C PHE A 113 -12.86 -3.03 -4.59
N TRP A 114 -12.16 -2.52 -5.60
CA TRP A 114 -12.49 -2.78 -6.99
C TRP A 114 -12.30 -4.25 -7.38
N TYR A 115 -11.13 -4.83 -7.10
CA TYR A 115 -10.76 -6.22 -7.35
C TYR A 115 -10.64 -7.00 -6.04
N GLY A 116 -11.65 -7.82 -5.73
CA GLY A 116 -11.74 -8.64 -4.51
C GLY A 116 -13.10 -8.50 -3.81
N VAL A 117 -13.62 -7.27 -3.75
CA VAL A 117 -14.98 -6.99 -3.25
C VAL A 117 -15.97 -6.87 -4.41
N MET A 118 -15.83 -5.85 -5.26
CA MET A 118 -16.77 -5.57 -6.36
C MET A 118 -16.59 -6.50 -7.56
N ARG A 119 -15.35 -6.77 -7.97
CA ARG A 119 -15.03 -7.62 -9.12
C ARG A 119 -14.18 -8.82 -8.69
N PRO A 120 -14.22 -9.93 -9.45
CA PRO A 120 -13.27 -11.01 -9.26
C PRO A 120 -11.84 -10.51 -9.44
N LEU A 121 -10.89 -11.24 -8.84
CA LEU A 121 -9.47 -10.92 -8.99
C LEU A 121 -9.05 -11.23 -10.43
N PRO A 122 -8.29 -10.34 -11.09
CA PRO A 122 -7.77 -10.63 -12.42
C PRO A 122 -6.72 -11.75 -12.34
N GLY A 123 -6.69 -12.63 -13.33
CA GLY A 123 -5.79 -13.79 -13.41
C GLY A 123 -6.51 -15.13 -13.19
N THR A 124 -5.96 -16.22 -13.72
CA THR A 124 -6.58 -17.56 -13.64
C THR A 124 -6.68 -18.05 -12.20
N GLU A 125 -7.86 -18.56 -11.84
CA GLU A 125 -8.12 -19.32 -10.62
C GLU A 125 -7.51 -20.72 -10.75
N ASP A 126 -6.18 -20.79 -10.78
CA ASP A 126 -5.46 -22.03 -10.51
C ASP A 126 -5.25 -22.18 -8.99
#